data_AF-A0A0B6Y549-F1
#
_entry.id   AF-A0A0B6Y549-F1
#
_cell.length_a   1.000
_cell.length_b   1.000
_cell.length_c   1.000
_cell.angle_alpha   90.00
_cell.angle_beta   90.00
_cell.angle_gamma   90.00
#
_symmetry.space_group_name_H-M   'P 1'
#
loop_
_entity.id
_entity.type
_entity.pdbx_description
1 polymer ?
#
loop_
_entity_poly.entity_id
_entity_poly.type
_entity_poly.pdbx_seq_one_letter_code
_entity_poly.pdbx_strand_id
1 'polypeptide(L)' 'PEEASGRIRAAIGKANLLVSQKFVQFIDLCNNHMQRSPDERETKWEDLQGFWDIVRIQIDNVDEMFAEIE' A
#
# COMPACT_ATOMS: atom_id res chain seq x y z
N PRO A 1 4.93 28.85 -4.57
CA PRO A 1 5.84 28.25 -3.55
C PRO A 1 5.11 27.41 -2.50
N GLU A 2 4.06 27.96 -1.87
CA GLU A 2 3.31 27.28 -0.80
C GLU A 2 2.46 26.12 -1.32
N GLU A 3 1.82 26.29 -2.48
CA GLU A 3 1.03 25.25 -3.14
C GLU A 3 1.87 24.03 -3.53
N ALA A 4 3.04 24.24 -4.14
CA ALA A 4 3.99 23.16 -4.44
C ALA A 4 4.46 22.44 -3.17
N SER A 5 4.75 23.17 -2.09
CA SER A 5 5.12 22.58 -0.80
C SER A 5 3.98 21.76 -0.18
N GLY A 6 2.74 22.21 -0.34
CA GLY A 6 1.53 21.48 0.08
C GLY A 6 1.38 20.15 -0.67
N ARG A 7 1.56 20.17 -2.00
CA ARG A 7 1.50 18.97 -2.85
C ARG A 7 2.60 17.97 -2.50
N ILE A 8 3.84 18.44 -2.30
CA ILE A 8 4.96 17.60 -1.83
C ILE A 8 4.65 16.92 -0.50
N ARG A 9 4.15 17.67 0.49
CA ARG A 9 3.80 17.08 1.80
C ARG A 9 2.68 16.05 1.69
N ALA A 10 1.69 16.29 0.84
CA ALA A 10 0.61 15.33 0.60
C ALA A 10 1.13 14.03 -0.03
N ALA A 11 1.99 14.13 -1.05
CA ALA A 11 2.60 12.97 -1.70
C ALA A 11 3.46 12.14 -0.72
N ILE A 12 4.31 12.81 0.06
CA ILE A 12 5.10 12.17 1.14
C ILE A 12 4.20 11.49 2.16
N GLY A 13 3.14 12.17 2.62
CA GLY A 13 2.19 11.62 3.59
C GLY A 13 1.53 10.34 3.07
N LYS A 14 1.11 10.34 1.80
CA LYS A 14 0.49 9.18 1.17
C LYS A 14 1.48 8.02 1.00
N ALA A 15 2.70 8.29 0.55
CA ALA A 15 3.76 7.30 0.44
C ALA A 15 4.08 6.65 1.81
N ASN A 16 4.16 7.47 2.86
CA ASN A 16 4.41 6.98 4.22
C ASN A 16 3.27 6.08 4.72
N LEU A 17 2.01 6.42 4.44
CA LEU A 17 0.87 5.57 4.80
C LEU A 17 0.87 4.24 4.04
N LEU A 18 1.20 4.27 2.75
CA LEU A 18 1.34 3.07 1.94
C LEU A 18 2.40 2.13 2.54
N VAL A 19 3.59 2.64 2.86
CA VAL A 19 4.69 1.85 3.46
C VAL A 19 4.36 1.37 4.88
N SER A 20 3.92 2.28 5.76
CA SER A 20 3.72 1.96 7.18
C SER A 20 2.45 1.19 7.50
N GLN A 21 1.48 1.14 6.58
CA GLN A 21 0.21 0.45 6.80
C GLN A 21 -0.08 -0.61 5.75
N LYS A 22 -0.16 -0.25 4.48
CA LYS A 22 -0.61 -1.19 3.44
C LYS A 22 0.39 -2.30 3.18
N PHE A 23 1.68 -1.97 3.12
CA PHE A 23 2.71 -3.00 3.00
C PHE A 23 2.78 -3.90 4.24
N VAL A 24 2.60 -3.36 5.45
CA VAL A 24 2.52 -4.17 6.67
C VAL A 24 1.34 -5.14 6.62
N GLN A 25 0.15 -4.66 6.24
CA GLN A 25 -1.02 -5.52 6.04
C GLN A 25 -0.77 -6.62 4.99
N PHE A 26 -0.09 -6.29 3.89
CA PHE A 26 0.23 -7.28 2.87
C PHE A 26 1.20 -8.36 3.37
N ILE A 27 2.19 -7.98 4.19
CA ILE A 27 3.10 -8.92 4.85
C ILE A 27 2.32 -9.86 5.77
N ASP A 28 1.40 -9.33 6.57
CA ASP A 28 0.57 -10.13 7.49
C ASP A 28 -0.31 -11.13 6.72
N LEU A 29 -0.91 -10.70 5.61
CA LEU A 29 -1.66 -11.59 4.72
C LEU A 29 -0.79 -12.69 4.13
N CYS A 30 0.43 -12.36 3.66
CA CYS A 30 1.38 -13.35 3.17
C CYS A 30 1.75 -14.36 4.27
N ASN A 31 2.00 -13.88 5.48
CA ASN A 31 2.33 -14.73 6.62
C ASN A 31 1.17 -15.66 6.98
N ASN A 32 -0.07 -15.17 7.01
CA ASN A 32 -1.26 -15.99 7.28
C ASN A 32 -1.48 -17.04 6.19
N HIS A 33 -1.21 -16.72 4.92
CA HIS A 33 -1.26 -17.71 3.82
C HIS A 33 -0.19 -18.81 3.97
N MET A 34 1.04 -18.45 4.38
CA MET A 34 2.15 -19.40 4.54
C MET A 34 2.08 -20.22 5.84
N GLN A 35 1.60 -19.61 6.92
CA GLN A 35 1.49 -20.18 8.25
C GLN A 35 0.01 -20.30 8.61
N ARG A 36 -0.62 -21.37 8.12
CA ARG A 36 -2.02 -21.66 8.43
C ARG A 36 -2.21 -21.83 9.94
N SER A 37 -2.87 -20.86 10.55
CA SER A 37 -3.39 -20.99 11.92
C SER A 37 -4.72 -21.76 11.89
N PRO A 38 -4.90 -22.83 12.69
CA PRO A 38 -6.13 -23.62 12.71
C PRO A 38 -7.39 -22.83 13.12
N ASP A 39 -7.21 -21.74 13.87
CA ASP A 39 -8.29 -20.89 14.39
C ASP A 39 -8.55 -19.62 13.55
N GLU A 40 -7.74 -19.37 12.52
CA GLU A 40 -7.88 -18.16 11.68
C GLU A 40 -8.44 -18.49 10.31
N ARG A 41 -9.19 -17.53 9.75
CA ARG A 41 -9.61 -17.64 8.35
C ARG A 41 -8.37 -17.59 7.48
N GLU A 42 -8.16 -18.67 6.73
CA GLU A 42 -7.04 -18.78 5.80
C GLU A 42 -7.14 -17.71 4.70
N THR A 43 -6.06 -16.94 4.54
CA THR A 43 -5.83 -16.07 3.38
C THR A 43 -5.59 -16.95 2.16
N LYS A 44 -6.37 -16.77 1.09
CA LYS A 44 -6.19 -17.50 -0.16
C LYS A 44 -5.31 -16.74 -1.15
N TRP A 45 -4.87 -17.42 -2.21
CA TRP A 45 -4.12 -16.78 -3.29
C TRP A 45 -4.89 -15.63 -3.94
N GLU A 46 -6.22 -15.76 -4.08
CA GLU A 46 -7.06 -14.71 -4.64
C GLU A 46 -7.13 -13.47 -3.73
N ASP A 47 -7.08 -13.67 -2.40
CA ASP A 47 -7.05 -12.58 -1.44
C ASP A 47 -5.73 -11.80 -1.52
N LEU A 48 -4.60 -12.52 -1.65
CA LEU A 48 -3.27 -11.91 -1.86
C LEU A 48 -3.22 -11.12 -3.16
N GLN A 49 -3.70 -11.71 -4.26
CA GLN A 49 -3.71 -11.04 -5.56
C GLN A 49 -4.57 -9.77 -5.52
N GLY A 50 -5.79 -9.86 -4.98
CA GLY A 50 -6.68 -8.71 -4.87
C GLY A 50 -6.11 -7.61 -3.99
N PHE A 51 -5.44 -7.95 -2.88
CA PHE A 51 -4.78 -6.95 -2.04
C PHE A 51 -3.57 -6.32 -2.75
N TRP A 52 -2.80 -7.10 -3.49
CA TRP A 52 -1.68 -6.59 -4.27
C TRP A 52 -2.12 -5.62 -5.36
N ASP A 53 -3.23 -5.89 -6.04
CA ASP A 53 -3.80 -4.97 -7.04
C ASP A 53 -4.13 -3.61 -6.42
N ILE A 54 -4.66 -3.59 -5.18
CA ILE A 54 -4.91 -2.35 -4.43
C ILE A 54 -3.60 -1.63 -4.10
N VAL A 55 -2.58 -2.35 -3.62
CA VAL A 55 -1.26 -1.77 -3.30
C VAL A 55 -0.65 -1.15 -4.56
N ARG A 56 -0.74 -1.83 -5.71
CA ARG A 56 -0.22 -1.33 -6.99
C ARG A 56 -0.91 -0.03 -7.41
N ILE A 57 -2.24 0.03 -7.36
CA ILE A 57 -2.99 1.27 -7.67
C ILE A 57 -2.53 2.43 -6.77
N GLN A 58 -2.23 2.16 -5.50
CA GLN A 58 -1.75 3.19 -4.60
C GLN A 58 -0.31 3.64 -4.88
N ILE A 59 0.56 2.72 -5.33
CA ILE A 59 1.92 3.06 -5.81
C ILE A 59 1.80 3.98 -7.02
N ASP A 60 1.04 3.56 -8.04
CA ASP A 60 0.87 4.32 -9.28
C ASP A 60 0.37 5.74 -8.99
N ASN A 61 -0.57 5.89 -8.05
CA ASN A 61 -1.06 7.20 -7.69
C ASN A 61 -0.05 8.06 -6.91
N VAL A 62 0.81 7.46 -6.08
CA VAL A 62 1.90 8.21 -5.43
C VAL A 62 2.90 8.68 -6.49
N ASP A 63 3.24 7.83 -7.46
CA ASP A 63 4.14 8.18 -8.56
C ASP A 63 3.57 9.32 -9.41
N GLU A 64 2.28 9.28 -9.76
CA GLU A 64 1.57 10.38 -10.41
C GLU A 64 1.67 11.67 -9.59
N MET A 65 1.39 11.62 -8.28
CA MET A 65 1.47 12.80 -7.42
C MET A 65 2.87 13.44 -7.42
N PHE A 66 3.94 12.65 -7.50
CA PHE A 66 5.30 13.16 -7.62
C PHE A 66 5.61 13.70 -9.02
N ALA A 67 5.14 13.02 -10.08
CA ALA A 67 5.32 13.46 -11.46
C ALA A 67 4.65 14.81 -11.76
N GLU A 68 3.52 15.12 -11.10
CA GLU A 68 2.88 16.42 -11.27
C GLU A 68 3.55 17.58 -10.50
N ILE A 69 4.57 17.29 -9.68
CA ILE A 69 5.35 18.27 -8.91
C ILE A 69 6.64 18.67 -9.66
N GLU A 70 7.18 17.77 -10.49
CA GLU A 70 8.23 18.09 -11.47
C GLU A 70 7.78 19.17 -12.48
#